data_AF-A0A6M1Y455-F1
#
_entry.id   AF-A0A6M1Y455-F1
#
_cell.length_a   1.000
_cell.length_b   1.000
_cell.length_c   1.000
_cell.angle_alpha   90.00
_cell.angle_beta   90.00
_cell.angle_gamma   90.00
#
_symmetry.space_group_name_H-M   'P 1'
#
loop_
_entity.id
_entity.type
_entity.pdbx_description
1 polymer ?
#
loop_
_entity_poly.entity_id
_entity_poly.type
_entity_poly.pdbx_seq_one_letter_code
_entity_poly.pdbx_strand_id
1 'polypeptide(L)'
;MSDGTEIGGERQQGSPSLRRCADVFDALESTLLDEQQALLDRDPEVLLAVAERKRALLLELQQIAASLVELPGAAPALRERLEATFARCRQLNQINGGVVAASRGATEKALALLRGDHVAVPLYDSHGDTRAAGGSRSLAQA
;
A
#
# COMPACT_ATOMS: atom_id res chain seq x y z
N MET A 1 40.58 9.95 -50.07
CA MET A 1 40.62 11.29 -49.45
C MET A 1 39.18 11.66 -49.20
N SER A 2 38.60 11.10 -48.13
CA SER A 2 38.47 11.76 -46.83
C SER A 2 37.37 12.81 -46.90
N ASP A 3 36.15 12.41 -46.54
CA ASP A 3 35.54 13.04 -45.37
C ASP A 3 34.49 12.12 -44.76
N GLY A 4 34.79 11.66 -43.55
CA GLY A 4 33.84 10.99 -42.69
C GLY A 4 33.13 12.06 -41.87
N THR A 5 31.83 12.24 -42.10
CA THR A 5 30.99 13.01 -41.20
C THR A 5 30.10 12.05 -40.43
N GLU A 6 30.63 11.73 -39.26
CA GLU A 6 29.93 11.66 -37.98
C GLU A 6 28.63 10.84 -37.93
N ILE A 7 28.85 9.60 -37.52
CA ILE A 7 27.92 8.79 -36.75
C ILE A 7 27.30 9.65 -35.64
N GLY A 8 26.04 10.05 -35.82
CA GLY A 8 25.17 10.58 -34.76
C GLY A 8 24.82 9.48 -33.76
N GLY A 9 25.84 9.01 -33.04
CA GLY A 9 25.74 8.04 -31.96
C GLY A 9 25.37 8.75 -30.67
N GLU A 10 24.40 8.16 -29.96
CA GLU A 10 24.28 8.22 -28.51
C GLU A 10 23.72 9.51 -27.87
N ARG A 11 22.44 9.82 -28.16
CA ARG A 11 21.55 10.40 -27.12
C ARG A 11 21.07 9.33 -26.12
N GLN A 12 21.98 8.45 -25.67
CA GLN A 12 21.64 7.25 -24.91
C GLN A 12 22.08 7.31 -23.45
N GLN A 13 22.13 8.51 -22.87
CA GLN A 13 22.21 8.70 -21.43
C GLN A 13 20.92 9.35 -20.95
N GLY A 14 19.86 8.54 -20.82
CA GLY A 14 18.79 8.91 -19.90
C GLY A 14 19.44 9.15 -18.55
N SER A 15 19.33 10.37 -18.03
CA SER A 15 20.09 10.86 -16.88
C SER A 15 20.15 9.80 -15.75
N PRO A 16 21.30 9.55 -15.12
CA PRO A 16 21.47 8.47 -14.14
C PRO A 16 20.41 8.49 -13.02
N SER A 17 19.92 9.68 -12.66
CA SER A 17 18.82 9.87 -11.70
C SER A 17 17.48 9.27 -12.16
N LEU A 18 17.17 9.29 -13.46
CA LEU A 18 15.91 8.73 -14.00
C LEU A 18 15.94 7.20 -14.04
N ARG A 19 17.10 6.60 -14.36
CA ARG A 19 17.27 5.15 -14.27
C ARG A 19 17.12 4.67 -12.83
N ARG A 20 17.79 5.35 -11.90
CA ARG A 20 17.65 5.07 -10.48
C ARG A 20 16.22 5.22 -9.98
N CYS A 21 15.48 6.24 -10.46
CA CYS A 21 14.06 6.39 -10.17
C CYS A 21 13.24 5.17 -10.63
N ALA A 22 13.49 4.67 -11.83
CA ALA A 22 12.82 3.48 -12.34
C ALA A 22 13.14 2.24 -11.49
N ASP A 23 14.40 2.05 -11.11
CA ASP A 23 14.82 0.92 -10.28
C ASP A 23 14.14 0.94 -8.90
N VAL A 24 14.03 2.13 -8.29
CA VAL A 24 13.35 2.28 -6.99
C VAL A 24 11.84 2.05 -7.12
N PHE A 25 11.21 2.44 -8.24
CA PHE A 25 9.81 2.13 -8.50
C PHE A 25 9.57 0.63 -8.72
N ASP A 26 10.44 -0.06 -9.45
CA ASP A 26 10.37 -1.51 -9.64
C ASP A 26 10.53 -2.24 -8.30
N ALA A 27 11.46 -1.78 -7.45
CA ALA A 27 11.63 -2.29 -6.09
C ALA A 27 10.41 -2.02 -5.18
N LEU A 28 9.78 -0.86 -5.34
CA LEU A 28 8.55 -0.52 -4.62
C LEU A 28 7.38 -1.40 -5.07
N GLU A 29 7.24 -1.64 -6.37
CA GLU A 29 6.23 -2.55 -6.93
C GLU A 29 6.39 -3.95 -6.34
N SER A 30 7.60 -4.51 -6.32
CA SER A 30 7.90 -5.79 -5.68
C SER A 30 7.55 -5.79 -4.19
N THR A 31 7.89 -4.71 -3.47
CA THR A 31 7.60 -4.59 -2.03
C THR A 31 6.10 -4.53 -1.75
N LEU A 32 5.30 -3.92 -2.63
CA LEU A 32 3.84 -3.89 -2.51
C LEU A 32 3.18 -5.24 -2.81
N LEU A 33 3.79 -6.05 -3.67
CA LEU A 33 3.37 -7.43 -3.90
C LEU A 33 3.68 -8.30 -2.69
N ASP A 34 4.87 -8.16 -2.09
CA ASP A 34 5.21 -8.81 -0.82
C ASP A 34 4.23 -8.40 0.30
N GLU A 35 3.86 -7.12 0.36
CA GLU A 35 2.85 -6.60 1.32
C GLU A 35 1.51 -7.30 1.11
N GLN A 36 1.06 -7.45 -0.14
CA GLN A 36 -0.19 -8.13 -0.45
C GLN A 36 -0.16 -9.58 0.02
N GLN A 37 0.91 -10.30 -0.27
CA GLN A 37 1.06 -11.70 0.14
C GLN A 37 1.07 -11.83 1.66
N ALA A 38 1.85 -11.00 2.36
CA ALA A 38 1.91 -11.00 3.82
C ALA A 38 0.55 -10.64 4.47
N LEU A 39 -0.25 -9.76 3.85
CA LEU A 39 -1.61 -9.45 4.29
C LEU A 39 -2.55 -10.65 4.13
N LEU A 40 -2.43 -11.41 3.04
CA LEU A 40 -3.22 -12.61 2.79
C LEU A 40 -2.85 -13.73 3.76
N ASP A 41 -1.55 -13.92 4.00
CA ASP A 41 -0.99 -14.93 4.91
C ASP A 41 -1.15 -14.54 6.39
N ARG A 42 -1.54 -13.28 6.65
CA ARG A 42 -1.68 -12.68 7.99
C ARG A 42 -0.42 -12.78 8.82
N ASP A 43 0.73 -12.58 8.18
CA ASP A 43 2.05 -12.65 8.80
C ASP A 43 2.49 -11.26 9.31
N PRO A 44 2.39 -10.98 10.63
CA PRO A 44 2.71 -9.67 11.17
C PRO A 44 4.21 -9.33 11.12
N GLU A 45 5.09 -10.34 11.17
CA GLU A 45 6.54 -10.12 11.14
C GLU A 45 7.00 -9.70 9.76
N VAL A 46 6.51 -10.38 8.73
CA VAL A 46 6.78 -10.02 7.33
C VAL A 46 6.17 -8.64 7.01
N LEU A 47 4.96 -8.33 7.50
CA LEU A 47 4.34 -7.01 7.32
C LEU A 47 5.19 -5.87 7.89
N LEU A 48 5.80 -6.07 9.06
CA LEU A 48 6.71 -5.09 9.65
C LEU A 48 7.94 -4.86 8.75
N ALA A 49 8.59 -5.94 8.32
CA ALA A 49 9.76 -5.87 7.46
C ALA A 49 9.46 -5.23 6.10
N VAL A 50 8.28 -5.50 5.55
CA VAL A 50 7.79 -4.87 4.30
C VAL A 50 7.52 -3.37 4.51
N ALA A 51 6.91 -2.97 5.63
CA ALA A 51 6.66 -1.57 5.95
C ALA A 51 7.96 -0.77 6.09
N GLU A 52 8.99 -1.36 6.70
CA GLU A 52 10.32 -0.74 6.81
C GLU A 52 10.99 -0.56 5.45
N ARG A 53 10.97 -1.60 4.59
CA ARG A 53 11.48 -1.53 3.21
C ARG A 53 10.76 -0.45 2.40
N LYS A 54 9.43 -0.42 2.45
CA LYS A 54 8.58 0.59 1.79
C LYS A 54 8.95 2.00 2.25
N ARG A 55 9.16 2.22 3.54
CA ARG A 55 9.60 3.51 4.10
C ARG A 55 10.96 3.94 3.53
N ALA A 56 11.93 3.03 3.48
CA ALA A 56 13.26 3.32 2.95
C ALA A 56 13.19 3.72 1.46
N LEU A 57 12.44 2.98 0.64
CA LEU A 57 12.25 3.26 -0.78
C LEU A 57 11.54 4.61 -1.02
N LEU A 58 10.55 4.96 -0.20
CA LEU A 58 9.86 6.24 -0.31
C LEU A 58 10.78 7.43 0.02
N LEU A 59 11.68 7.27 1.00
CA LEU A 59 12.70 8.29 1.30
C LEU A 59 13.69 8.46 0.15
N GLU A 60 14.12 7.36 -0.46
CA GLU A 60 15.00 7.40 -1.63
C GLU A 60 14.29 8.06 -2.84
N LEU A 61 13.02 7.73 -3.09
CA LEU A 61 12.21 8.39 -4.12
C LEU A 61 12.09 9.90 -3.87
N GLN A 62 11.89 10.33 -2.62
CA GLN A 62 11.79 11.75 -2.29
C GLN A 62 13.11 12.49 -2.59
N GLN A 63 14.25 11.87 -2.25
CA GLN A 63 15.57 12.43 -2.54
C GLN A 63 15.84 12.51 -4.05
N ILE A 64 15.50 11.45 -4.78
CA ILE A 64 15.66 11.42 -6.25
C ILE A 64 14.72 12.44 -6.89
N ALA A 65 13.47 12.54 -6.46
CA ALA A 65 12.49 13.50 -7.00
C ALA A 65 12.99 14.95 -6.88
N ALA A 66 13.60 15.33 -5.75
CA ALA A 66 14.22 16.64 -5.58
C ALA A 66 15.31 16.93 -6.62
N SER A 67 16.07 15.90 -7.02
CA SER A 67 17.11 16.01 -8.05
C SER A 67 16.58 16.02 -9.49
N LEU A 68 15.33 15.59 -9.72
CA LEU A 68 14.71 15.47 -11.04
C LEU A 68 14.02 16.77 -11.49
N VAL A 69 13.63 17.65 -10.56
CA VAL A 69 12.97 18.95 -10.86
C VAL A 69 13.84 19.84 -11.76
N GLU A 70 15.16 19.68 -11.69
CA GLU A 70 16.14 20.49 -12.42
C GLU A 70 16.54 19.93 -13.79
N LEU A 71 16.04 18.75 -14.20
CA LEU A 71 16.51 18.06 -15.40
C LEU A 71 15.44 17.98 -16.50
N PRO A 72 15.44 18.90 -17.49
CA PRO A 72 14.65 18.75 -18.68
C PRO A 72 15.30 17.73 -19.64
N GLY A 73 14.48 16.81 -20.19
CA GLY A 73 14.88 15.99 -21.34
C GLY A 73 15.00 14.48 -21.13
N ALA A 74 14.11 13.86 -20.34
CA ALA A 74 13.99 12.40 -20.37
C ALA A 74 13.44 11.92 -21.72
N ALA A 75 13.97 10.81 -22.24
CA ALA A 75 13.41 10.15 -23.42
C ALA A 75 11.92 9.79 -23.15
N PRO A 76 11.00 10.04 -24.09
CA PRO A 76 9.55 9.87 -23.88
C PRO A 76 9.18 8.45 -23.43
N ALA A 77 9.82 7.42 -23.97
CA ALA A 77 9.61 6.03 -23.57
C ALA A 77 9.92 5.75 -22.09
N LEU A 78 10.93 6.42 -21.52
CA LEU A 78 11.27 6.26 -20.10
C LEU A 78 10.22 6.92 -19.20
N ARG A 79 9.67 8.06 -19.63
CA ARG A 79 8.57 8.75 -18.92
C ARG A 79 7.31 7.89 -18.91
N GLU A 80 6.91 7.37 -20.05
CA GLU A 80 5.74 6.48 -20.17
C GLU A 80 5.89 5.23 -19.28
N ARG A 81 7.08 4.60 -19.26
CA ARG A 81 7.34 3.47 -18.36
C ARG A 81 7.22 3.86 -16.88
N LEU A 82 7.78 5.01 -16.49
CA LEU A 82 7.69 5.50 -15.11
C LEU A 82 6.24 5.79 -14.70
N GLU A 83 5.48 6.45 -15.57
CA GLU A 83 4.05 6.72 -15.35
C GLU A 83 3.24 5.44 -15.19
N ALA A 84 3.49 4.45 -16.06
CA ALA A 84 2.83 3.14 -15.97
C ALA A 84 3.17 2.43 -14.66
N THR A 85 4.44 2.44 -14.24
CA THR A 85 4.90 1.79 -13.00
C THR A 85 4.36 2.51 -11.77
N PHE A 86 4.32 3.83 -11.78
CA PHE A 86 3.68 4.62 -10.74
C PHE A 86 2.19 4.31 -10.61
N ALA A 87 1.47 4.21 -11.74
CA ALA A 87 0.05 3.85 -11.75
C ALA A 87 -0.18 2.46 -11.12
N ARG A 88 0.66 1.46 -11.45
CA ARG A 88 0.61 0.13 -10.85
C ARG A 88 0.88 0.17 -9.35
N CYS A 89 1.94 0.86 -8.91
CA CYS A 89 2.24 1.03 -7.48
C CYS A 89 1.06 1.66 -6.72
N ARG A 90 0.43 2.68 -7.31
CA ARG A 90 -0.76 3.33 -6.75
C ARG A 90 -1.92 2.36 -6.59
N GLN A 91 -2.20 1.56 -7.62
CA GLN A 91 -3.28 0.57 -7.58
C GLN A 91 -3.03 -0.49 -6.51
N LEU A 92 -1.82 -1.05 -6.45
CA LEU A 92 -1.43 -2.03 -5.42
C LEU A 92 -1.59 -1.45 -4.01
N ASN A 93 -1.15 -0.21 -3.79
CA ASN A 93 -1.31 0.46 -2.50
C ASN A 93 -2.79 0.64 -2.11
N GLN A 94 -3.67 0.99 -3.07
CA GLN A 94 -5.11 1.08 -2.81
C GLN A 94 -5.72 -0.27 -2.42
N ILE A 95 -5.34 -1.35 -3.11
CA ILE A 95 -5.79 -2.71 -2.80
C ILE A 95 -5.32 -3.11 -1.40
N ASN A 96 -4.03 -2.96 -1.12
CA ASN A 96 -3.45 -3.31 0.19
C ASN A 96 -4.10 -2.51 1.31
N GLY A 97 -4.33 -1.20 1.10
CA GLY A 97 -5.05 -0.34 2.04
C GLY A 97 -6.48 -0.82 2.32
N GLY A 98 -7.18 -1.31 1.30
CA GLY A 98 -8.50 -1.93 1.45
C GLY A 98 -8.47 -3.19 2.31
N VAL A 99 -7.47 -4.08 2.09
CA VAL A 99 -7.29 -5.30 2.89
C VAL A 99 -6.96 -4.96 4.34
N VAL A 100 -6.07 -4.00 4.59
CA VAL A 100 -5.75 -3.53 5.96
C VAL A 100 -6.99 -2.97 6.66
N ALA A 101 -7.78 -2.13 5.97
CA ALA A 101 -9.00 -1.57 6.54
C ALA A 101 -10.03 -2.66 6.90
N ALA A 102 -10.21 -3.65 6.03
CA ALA A 102 -11.08 -4.80 6.28
C ALA A 102 -10.59 -5.63 7.49
N SER A 103 -9.30 -5.94 7.55
CA SER A 103 -8.68 -6.67 8.66
C SER A 103 -8.87 -5.93 10.00
N ARG A 104 -8.62 -4.62 10.02
CA ARG A 104 -8.85 -3.79 11.21
C ARG A 104 -10.30 -3.82 11.66
N GLY A 105 -11.25 -3.66 10.73
CA GLY A 105 -12.68 -3.72 11.05
C GLY A 105 -13.12 -5.08 11.60
N ALA A 106 -12.54 -6.18 11.10
CA ALA A 106 -12.80 -7.52 11.64
C ALA A 106 -12.26 -7.68 13.07
N THR A 107 -11.04 -7.20 13.34
CA THR A 107 -10.43 -7.21 14.68
C THR A 107 -11.22 -6.37 15.66
N GLU A 108 -11.62 -5.15 15.27
CA GLU A 108 -12.43 -4.26 16.12
C GLU A 108 -13.77 -4.91 16.49
N LYS A 109 -14.45 -5.57 15.54
CA LYS A 109 -15.68 -6.34 15.80
C LYS A 109 -15.44 -7.51 16.76
N ALA A 110 -14.37 -8.28 16.55
CA ALA A 110 -14.03 -9.39 17.45
C ALA A 110 -13.74 -8.89 18.88
N LEU A 111 -13.02 -7.78 19.02
CA LEU A 111 -12.77 -7.14 20.32
C LEU A 111 -14.04 -6.58 20.96
N ALA A 112 -15.00 -6.05 20.18
CA ALA A 112 -16.30 -5.62 20.70
C ALA A 112 -17.10 -6.81 21.25
N LEU A 113 -17.13 -7.93 20.51
CA LEU A 113 -17.76 -9.17 20.97
C LEU A 113 -17.13 -9.68 22.27
N LEU A 114 -15.80 -9.74 22.35
CA LEU A 114 -15.08 -10.18 23.57
C LEU A 114 -15.29 -9.24 24.76
N ARG A 115 -15.45 -7.93 24.51
CA ARG A 115 -15.75 -6.95 25.56
C ARG A 115 -17.20 -6.96 26.03
N GLY A 116 -18.07 -7.74 25.38
CA GLY A 116 -19.50 -7.77 25.71
C GLY A 116 -20.25 -6.52 25.25
N ASP A 117 -19.68 -5.72 24.35
CA ASP A 117 -20.42 -4.70 23.60
C ASP A 117 -21.33 -5.44 22.61
N HIS A 118 -22.48 -5.89 23.11
CA HIS A 118 -23.53 -6.48 22.30
C HIS A 118 -24.00 -5.43 21.28
N VAL A 119 -23.62 -5.61 20.02
CA VAL A 119 -24.52 -5.30 18.91
C VAL A 119 -25.81 -6.01 19.28
N ALA A 120 -26.86 -5.26 19.62
CA ALA A 120 -28.10 -5.80 20.15
C ALA A 120 -28.58 -6.96 19.28
N VAL A 121 -28.30 -8.19 19.73
CA VAL A 121 -28.83 -9.39 19.09
C VAL A 121 -30.27 -9.44 19.55
N PRO A 122 -31.26 -9.32 18.64
CA PRO A 122 -32.64 -9.48 19.04
C PRO A 122 -32.81 -10.93 19.54
N LEU A 123 -33.03 -11.06 20.84
CA LEU A 123 -33.33 -12.35 21.44
C LEU A 123 -34.83 -12.61 21.25
N TYR A 124 -35.16 -13.87 20.96
CA TYR A 124 -36.54 -14.34 20.98
C TYR A 124 -37.04 -14.34 22.43
N ASP A 125 -38.13 -13.64 22.70
CA ASP A 125 -38.85 -13.79 23.95
C ASP A 125 -39.65 -15.11 23.98
N SER A 126 -40.23 -15.45 25.14
CA SER A 126 -41.02 -16.67 25.33
C SER A 126 -42.28 -16.76 24.45
N HIS A 127 -42.60 -15.70 23.70
CA HIS A 127 -43.71 -15.62 22.74
C HIS A 127 -43.24 -15.54 21.28
N GLY A 128 -41.93 -15.62 21.03
CA GLY A 128 -41.36 -15.57 19.68
C GLY A 128 -41.18 -14.15 19.13
N ASP A 129 -41.32 -13.12 19.95
CA ASP A 129 -41.13 -11.72 19.58
C ASP A 129 -39.66 -11.31 19.74
N THR A 130 -39.13 -10.53 18.80
CA THR A 130 -37.75 -10.04 18.82
C THR A 130 -37.67 -8.67 19.48
N ARG A 131 -37.31 -8.63 20.76
CA ARG A 131 -37.00 -7.37 21.46
C ARG A 131 -35.50 -7.21 21.62
N ALA A 132 -34.99 -6.04 21.22
CA ALA A 132 -33.59 -5.65 21.46
C ALA A 132 -33.39 -5.47 22.98
N ALA A 133 -32.86 -6.49 23.65
CA ALA A 133 -32.50 -6.43 25.06
C ALA A 133 -31.15 -5.70 25.22
N GLY A 134 -31.18 -4.38 25.01
CA GLY A 134 -30.08 -3.48 25.35
C GLY A 134 -30.34 -2.84 26.71
N GLY A 135 -29.86 -3.45 27.79
CA GLY A 135 -29.98 -2.88 29.13
C GLY A 135 -29.06 -3.55 30.12
N SER A 136 -27.93 -2.89 30.41
CA SER A 136 -27.01 -3.24 31.49
C SER A 136 -27.74 -3.21 32.84
N ARG A 137 -28.19 -4.38 33.32
CA ARG A 137 -28.66 -4.52 34.71
C ARG A 137 -27.50 -4.93 35.60
N SER A 138 -27.08 -3.99 36.45
CA SER A 138 -26.16 -4.21 37.57
C SER A 138 -26.74 -5.26 38.52
N LEU A 139 -26.08 -6.41 38.64
CA LEU A 139 -26.39 -7.41 39.66
C LEU A 139 -25.75 -6.98 40.98
N ALA A 140 -26.41 -6.07 41.68
CA ALA A 140 -26.12 -5.76 43.07
C ALA A 140 -27.44 -5.54 43.82
N GLN A 141 -27.94 -6.60 44.46
CA GLN A 141 -28.63 -6.45 45.73
C GLN A 141 -28.57 -7.77 46.52
N ALA A 142 -28.03 -7.62 47.74
CA ALA A 142 -28.00 -8.60 48.82
C ALA A 142 -29.32 -8.62 49.59
#